data_AF-V5ZE15-F1
#
_entry.id   AF-V5ZE15-F1
#
_cell.length_a   1.000
_cell.length_b   1.000
_cell.length_c   1.000
_cell.angle_alpha   90.00
_cell.angle_beta   90.00
_cell.angle_gamma   90.00
#
_symmetry.space_group_name_H-M   'P 1'
#
loop_
_entity.id
_entity.type
_entity.pdbx_description
1 polymer ?
#
loop_
_entity_poly.entity_id
_entity_poly.type
_entity_poly.pdbx_seq_one_letter_code
_entity_poly.pdbx_strand_id
1 'polypeptide(L)'
;VDELKYWLATAPVNWELDQNIRRYLLPTGEYISCVLWNSLYHITGTDIVRSLVFRFQAFGRPVKNIKKFEEGVFSDLRNLKPGMDASLEEPKSEFLEMLYKNNCIRTQKKQKVFYWFSVPHDRLFLDALERDLKREKMGIEPTTVAISEPALSFSFDSTQSLYDQF
;
A
#
# COMPACT_ATOMS: atom_id res chain seq x y z
N VAL A 1 1.81 9.64 10.67
CA VAL A 1 1.01 9.29 9.46
C VAL A 1 1.11 10.39 8.42
N ASP A 2 1.02 11.65 8.83
CA ASP A 2 1.03 12.79 7.89
C ASP A 2 2.32 12.90 7.08
N GLU A 3 3.48 12.59 7.68
CA GLU A 3 4.75 12.53 6.95
C GLU A 3 4.74 11.48 5.83
N LEU A 4 4.16 10.30 6.07
CA LEU A 4 4.02 9.27 5.05
C LEU A 4 3.07 9.72 3.94
N LYS A 5 1.94 10.35 4.28
CA LYS A 5 1.00 10.90 3.29
C LYS A 5 1.67 11.99 2.44
N TYR A 6 2.38 12.91 3.09
CA TYR A 6 3.15 13.95 2.42
C TYR A 6 4.21 13.37 1.50
N TRP A 7 4.94 12.35 1.97
CA TRP A 7 5.95 11.67 1.15
C TRP A 7 5.30 10.94 -0.03
N LEU A 8 4.18 10.23 0.15
CA LEU A 8 3.46 9.59 -0.94
C LEU A 8 2.99 10.59 -2.01
N ALA A 9 2.59 11.80 -1.60
CA ALA A 9 2.18 12.86 -2.51
C ALA A 9 3.37 13.53 -3.25
N THR A 10 4.54 13.61 -2.62
CA THR A 10 5.68 14.42 -3.11
C THR A 10 6.89 13.61 -3.59
N ALA A 11 6.92 12.29 -3.38
CA ALA A 11 8.05 11.46 -3.78
C ALA A 11 8.44 11.59 -5.27
N PRO A 12 7.50 11.74 -6.23
CA PRO A 12 7.84 11.95 -7.64
C PRO A 12 8.37 13.34 -8.00
N VAL A 13 8.23 14.35 -7.13
CA VAL A 13 8.48 15.77 -7.48
C VAL A 13 9.96 16.15 -7.34
N ASN A 14 10.64 15.65 -6.31
CA ASN A 14 12.02 16.03 -5.99
C ASN A 14 12.98 14.90 -6.36
N TRP A 15 13.37 14.80 -7.63
CA TRP A 15 14.33 13.81 -8.12
C TRP A 15 15.67 14.45 -8.48
N GLU A 16 16.75 13.83 -8.01
CA GLU A 16 18.10 14.13 -8.46
C GLU A 16 18.38 13.40 -9.78
N LEU A 17 19.21 14.00 -10.65
CA LEU A 17 19.45 13.52 -12.03
C LEU A 17 20.00 12.08 -12.12
N ASP A 18 20.69 11.59 -11.08
CA ASP A 18 21.30 10.26 -11.02
C ASP A 18 20.58 9.29 -10.06
N GLN A 19 19.47 9.73 -9.44
CA GLN A 19 18.72 8.86 -8.56
C GLN A 19 17.73 8.06 -9.39
N ASN A 20 17.68 6.74 -9.21
CA ASN A 20 16.68 5.83 -9.81
C ASN A 20 15.64 5.34 -8.79
N ILE A 21 15.88 5.56 -7.49
CA ILE A 21 15.01 5.14 -6.39
C ILE A 21 15.10 6.15 -5.24
N ARG A 22 13.94 6.67 -4.81
CA ARG A 22 13.79 7.38 -3.53
C ARG A 22 13.17 6.46 -2.50
N ARG A 23 13.74 6.40 -1.30
CA ARG A 23 13.24 5.57 -0.22
C ARG A 23 12.78 6.42 0.96
N TYR A 24 11.71 5.98 1.61
CA TYR A 24 11.25 6.51 2.88
C TYR A 24 11.33 5.41 3.94
N LEU A 25 12.01 5.70 5.04
CA LEU A 25 12.11 4.80 6.18
C LEU A 25 10.86 4.96 7.05
N LEU A 26 10.05 3.91 7.12
CA LEU A 26 8.96 3.83 8.06
C LEU A 26 9.50 3.70 9.50
N PRO A 27 8.78 4.22 10.51
CA PRO A 27 9.10 3.98 11.92
C PRO A 27 9.17 2.49 12.32
N THR A 28 8.61 1.60 11.51
CA THR A 28 8.70 0.14 11.68
C THR A 28 10.08 -0.43 11.31
N GLY A 29 10.96 0.38 10.70
CA GLY A 29 12.27 -0.05 10.19
C GLY A 29 12.24 -0.54 8.73
N GLU A 30 11.08 -0.54 8.08
CA GLU A 30 10.93 -0.93 6.67
C GLU A 30 11.03 0.27 5.73
N TYR A 31 11.44 0.04 4.48
CA TYR A 31 11.48 1.08 3.45
C TYR A 31 10.29 0.98 2.50
N ILE A 32 9.76 2.13 2.11
CA ILE A 32 8.86 2.29 0.95
C ILE A 32 9.67 2.96 -0.15
N SER A 33 9.62 2.42 -1.37
CA SER A 33 10.45 2.91 -2.48
C SER A 33 9.59 3.49 -3.60
N CYS A 34 9.90 4.72 -4.01
CA CYS A 34 9.46 5.32 -5.26
C CYS A 34 10.54 5.10 -6.31
N VAL A 35 10.18 4.44 -7.41
CA VAL A 35 11.15 3.97 -8.42
C VAL A 35 10.87 4.64 -9.76
N LEU A 36 11.86 5.28 -10.35
CA LEU A 36 11.76 5.85 -11.69
C LEU A 36 12.33 4.84 -12.68
N TRP A 37 11.49 4.43 -13.61
CA TRP A 37 11.86 3.49 -14.66
C TRP A 37 11.13 3.90 -15.94
N ASN A 38 11.86 3.96 -17.06
CA ASN A 38 11.31 4.40 -18.36
C ASN A 38 10.53 5.74 -18.28
N SER A 39 11.05 6.71 -17.54
CA SER A 39 10.42 8.03 -17.30
C SER A 39 9.07 7.99 -16.57
N LEU A 40 8.72 6.85 -15.96
CA LEU A 40 7.51 6.68 -15.16
C LEU A 40 7.87 6.34 -13.71
N TYR A 41 7.08 6.87 -12.78
CA TYR A 41 7.22 6.57 -11.36
C TYR A 41 6.40 5.35 -10.98
N HIS A 42 6.99 4.48 -10.19
CA HIS A 42 6.46 3.17 -9.85
C HIS A 42 6.51 2.93 -8.34
N ILE A 43 5.56 2.13 -7.87
CA ILE A 43 5.53 1.56 -6.53
C ILE A 43 5.21 0.07 -6.61
N THR A 44 5.86 -0.73 -5.76
CA THR A 44 5.64 -2.18 -5.72
C THR A 44 4.44 -2.52 -4.86
N GLY A 45 3.78 -3.65 -5.15
CA GLY A 45 2.69 -4.14 -4.29
C GLY A 45 3.13 -4.37 -2.85
N THR A 46 4.39 -4.79 -2.64
CA THR A 46 4.99 -4.94 -1.31
C THR A 46 5.01 -3.62 -0.54
N ASP A 47 5.45 -2.55 -1.21
CA ASP A 47 5.57 -1.21 -0.63
C ASP A 47 4.19 -0.57 -0.36
N ILE A 48 3.19 -0.86 -1.20
CA ILE A 48 1.78 -0.50 -0.94
C ILE A 48 1.28 -1.20 0.34
N VAL A 49 1.52 -2.51 0.48
CA VAL A 49 1.12 -3.25 1.69
C VAL A 49 1.80 -2.67 2.93
N ARG A 50 3.12 -2.43 2.88
CA ARG A 50 3.87 -1.82 4.01
C ARG A 50 3.28 -0.48 4.44
N SER A 51 2.98 0.38 3.47
CA SER A 51 2.31 1.66 3.70
C SER A 51 0.98 1.48 4.44
N LEU A 52 0.15 0.53 3.98
CA LEU A 52 -1.14 0.25 4.62
C LEU A 52 -0.97 -0.34 6.02
N VAL A 53 -0.11 -1.33 6.22
CA VAL A 53 0.16 -1.93 7.54
C VAL A 53 0.57 -0.86 8.55
N PHE A 54 1.48 0.03 8.16
CA PHE A 54 1.88 1.15 9.00
C PHE A 54 0.72 2.11 9.31
N ARG A 55 -0.10 2.45 8.31
CA ARG A 55 -1.29 3.29 8.52
C ARG A 55 -2.28 2.65 9.49
N PHE A 56 -2.51 1.35 9.36
CA PHE A 56 -3.37 0.58 10.26
C PHE A 56 -2.84 0.55 11.69
N GLN A 57 -1.54 0.33 11.87
CA GLN A 57 -0.89 0.39 13.17
C GLN A 57 -1.01 1.79 13.80
N ALA A 58 -0.76 2.84 13.02
CA ALA A 58 -0.86 4.22 13.49
C ALA A 58 -2.30 4.69 13.72
N PHE A 59 -3.28 4.09 13.03
CA PHE A 59 -4.70 4.27 13.30
C PHE A 59 -5.15 3.57 14.60
N GLY A 60 -4.32 2.70 15.17
CA GLY A 60 -4.65 1.92 16.37
C GLY A 60 -5.32 0.58 16.08
N ARG A 61 -5.32 0.13 14.81
CA ARG A 61 -5.73 -1.24 14.39
C ARG A 61 -4.54 -2.03 13.81
N PRO A 62 -3.57 -2.51 14.62
CA PRO A 62 -2.49 -3.33 14.10
C PRO A 62 -3.00 -4.59 13.37
N VAL A 63 -2.31 -4.94 12.30
CA VAL A 63 -2.60 -6.14 11.50
C VAL A 63 -2.11 -7.37 12.24
N LYS A 64 -3.04 -8.29 12.58
CA LYS A 64 -2.73 -9.58 13.21
C LYS A 64 -2.52 -10.68 12.18
N ASN A 65 -3.28 -10.66 11.09
CA ASN A 65 -3.20 -11.66 10.02
C ASN A 65 -2.65 -11.05 8.73
N ILE A 66 -1.32 -10.92 8.65
CA ILE A 66 -0.62 -10.28 7.52
C ILE A 66 -0.94 -10.97 6.20
N LYS A 67 -0.99 -12.31 6.15
CA LYS A 67 -1.25 -13.04 4.90
C LYS A 67 -2.64 -12.73 4.33
N LYS A 68 -3.70 -12.82 5.17
CA LYS A 68 -5.07 -12.48 4.73
C LYS A 68 -5.21 -11.00 4.39
N PHE A 69 -4.48 -10.12 5.10
CA PHE A 69 -4.47 -8.69 4.81
C PHE A 69 -3.86 -8.41 3.44
N GLU A 70 -2.69 -8.99 3.15
CA GLU A 70 -2.02 -8.95 1.84
C GLU A 70 -2.95 -9.43 0.72
N GLU A 71 -3.59 -10.60 0.89
CA GLU A 71 -4.57 -11.13 -0.08
C GLU A 71 -5.72 -10.15 -0.38
N GLY A 72 -6.22 -9.48 0.66
CA GLY A 72 -7.26 -8.47 0.54
C GLY A 72 -6.80 -7.25 -0.25
N VAL A 73 -5.65 -6.67 0.11
CA VAL A 73 -5.04 -5.53 -0.60
C VAL A 73 -4.74 -5.88 -2.06
N PHE A 74 -4.17 -7.07 -2.31
CA PHE A 74 -3.94 -7.54 -3.67
C PHE A 74 -5.23 -7.75 -4.46
N SER A 75 -6.34 -8.07 -3.79
CA SER A 75 -7.66 -8.13 -4.41
C SER A 75 -8.11 -6.75 -4.89
N ASP A 76 -7.95 -5.71 -4.07
CA ASP A 76 -8.34 -4.33 -4.43
C ASP A 76 -7.46 -3.80 -5.58
N LEU A 77 -6.17 -4.11 -5.53
CA LEU A 77 -5.20 -3.76 -6.57
C LEU A 77 -5.45 -4.48 -7.91
N ARG A 78 -6.34 -5.49 -7.99
CA ARG A 78 -6.71 -6.11 -9.28
C ARG A 78 -7.43 -5.14 -10.20
N ASN A 79 -8.13 -4.15 -9.64
CA ASN A 79 -8.85 -3.13 -10.41
C ASN A 79 -7.91 -2.26 -11.26
N LEU A 80 -6.65 -2.13 -10.85
CA LEU A 80 -5.60 -1.42 -11.59
C LEU A 80 -5.09 -2.29 -12.75
N LYS A 81 -5.33 -1.82 -13.99
CA LYS A 81 -5.11 -2.58 -15.22
C LYS A 81 -3.66 -2.47 -15.70
N PRO A 82 -3.03 -3.59 -16.09
CA PRO A 82 -1.75 -3.55 -16.81
C PRO A 82 -1.84 -2.67 -18.07
N GLY A 83 -0.81 -1.87 -18.32
CA GLY A 83 -0.72 -0.94 -19.45
C GLY A 83 -1.37 0.42 -19.22
N MET A 84 -2.31 0.54 -18.27
CA MET A 84 -2.95 1.81 -17.90
C MET A 84 -2.51 2.32 -16.53
N ASP A 85 -2.55 1.44 -15.52
CA ASP A 85 -2.32 1.78 -14.12
C ASP A 85 -1.08 1.10 -13.53
N ALA A 86 -0.55 0.13 -14.26
CA ALA A 86 0.56 -0.69 -13.81
C ALA A 86 1.32 -1.29 -15.00
N SER A 87 2.60 -1.60 -14.80
CA SER A 87 3.36 -2.49 -15.68
C SER A 87 3.25 -3.93 -15.18
N LEU A 88 3.08 -4.87 -16.11
CA LEU A 88 3.15 -6.30 -15.83
C LEU A 88 4.51 -6.82 -16.26
N GLU A 89 5.38 -7.03 -15.29
CA GLU A 89 6.76 -7.43 -15.55
C GLU A 89 6.92 -8.94 -15.53
N GLU A 90 7.56 -9.47 -16.57
CA GLU A 90 7.90 -10.90 -16.67
C GLU A 90 9.11 -11.24 -15.78
N PRO A 91 9.25 -12.51 -15.35
CA PRO A 91 10.40 -12.94 -14.59
C PRO A 91 11.71 -12.61 -15.32
N LYS A 92 12.72 -12.18 -14.56
CA LYS A 92 14.05 -11.78 -15.08
C LYS A 92 14.05 -10.54 -15.98
N SER A 93 13.00 -9.70 -15.96
CA SER A 93 13.11 -8.38 -16.60
C SER A 93 14.14 -7.51 -15.88
N GLU A 94 14.84 -6.64 -16.62
CA GLU A 94 15.82 -5.71 -16.04
C GLU A 94 15.21 -4.87 -14.91
N PHE A 95 13.92 -4.52 -15.06
CA PHE A 95 13.19 -3.76 -14.05
C PHE A 95 13.03 -4.57 -12.76
N LEU A 96 12.60 -5.84 -12.83
CA LEU A 96 12.50 -6.71 -11.65
C LEU A 96 13.87 -7.00 -11.03
N GLU A 97 14.92 -7.14 -11.85
CA GLU A 97 16.27 -7.30 -11.33
C GLU A 97 16.71 -6.08 -10.52
N MET A 98 16.47 -4.88 -11.04
CA MET A 98 16.77 -3.63 -10.35
C MET A 98 15.96 -3.52 -9.05
N LEU A 99 14.66 -3.81 -9.08
CA LEU A 99 13.80 -3.80 -7.88
C LEU A 99 14.25 -4.81 -6.83
N TYR A 100 14.67 -6.01 -7.25
CA TYR A 100 15.11 -7.07 -6.35
C TYR A 100 16.46 -6.71 -5.70
N LYS A 101 17.44 -6.25 -6.49
CA LYS A 101 18.73 -5.75 -5.99
C LYS A 101 18.58 -4.63 -4.95
N ASN A 102 17.49 -3.86 -5.07
CA ASN A 102 17.18 -2.74 -4.20
C ASN A 102 16.20 -3.09 -3.06
N ASN A 103 15.87 -4.36 -2.84
CA ASN A 103 14.94 -4.83 -1.81
C ASN A 103 13.51 -4.23 -1.88
N CYS A 104 13.10 -3.74 -3.05
CA CYS A 104 11.74 -3.24 -3.29
C CYS A 104 10.74 -4.39 -3.47
N ILE A 105 11.23 -5.58 -3.84
CA ILE A 105 10.45 -6.81 -4.05
C ILE A 105 11.17 -8.01 -3.44
N ARG A 106 10.40 -9.03 -3.02
CA ARG A 106 10.95 -10.24 -2.38
C ARG A 106 11.25 -11.39 -3.35
N THR A 107 10.69 -11.34 -4.56
CA THR A 107 10.88 -12.38 -5.58
C THR A 107 10.97 -11.75 -6.96
N GLN A 108 11.61 -12.43 -7.90
CA GLN A 108 11.66 -12.04 -9.31
C GLN A 108 10.65 -12.81 -10.16
N LYS A 109 9.55 -13.28 -9.55
CA LYS A 109 8.44 -13.86 -10.30
C LYS A 109 7.68 -12.75 -11.03
N LYS A 110 6.84 -13.18 -11.99
CA LYS A 110 5.91 -12.31 -12.70
C LYS A 110 5.10 -11.51 -11.69
N GLN A 111 5.17 -10.19 -11.76
CA GLN A 111 4.46 -9.34 -10.81
C GLN A 111 4.04 -8.03 -11.46
N LYS A 112 2.95 -7.50 -10.94
CA LYS A 112 2.42 -6.21 -11.34
C LYS A 112 3.11 -5.13 -10.50
N VAL A 113 3.72 -4.16 -11.17
CA VAL A 113 4.33 -2.97 -10.57
C VAL A 113 3.45 -1.79 -10.93
N PHE A 114 3.00 -1.01 -9.95
CA PHE A 114 1.96 -0.02 -10.16
C PHE A 114 2.55 1.35 -10.49
N TYR A 115 1.88 2.11 -11.35
CA TYR A 115 2.24 3.51 -11.57
C TYR A 115 1.88 4.32 -10.34
N TRP A 116 2.82 5.13 -9.88
CA TRP A 116 2.72 5.87 -8.62
C TRP A 116 1.40 6.66 -8.50
N PHE A 117 1.06 7.41 -9.56
CA PHE A 117 -0.13 8.27 -9.58
C PHE A 117 -1.44 7.51 -9.78
N SER A 118 -1.39 6.23 -10.18
CA SER A 118 -2.58 5.40 -10.37
C SER A 118 -3.00 4.66 -9.11
N VAL A 119 -2.21 4.70 -8.03
CA VAL A 119 -2.51 3.99 -6.79
C VAL A 119 -3.28 4.89 -5.81
N PRO A 120 -4.58 4.64 -5.57
CA PRO A 120 -5.36 5.45 -4.64
C PRO A 120 -5.12 4.98 -3.20
N HIS A 121 -4.00 5.39 -2.60
CA HIS A 121 -3.56 4.94 -1.27
C HIS A 121 -4.61 5.12 -0.16
N ASP A 122 -5.33 6.24 -0.15
CA ASP A 122 -6.39 6.49 0.83
C ASP A 122 -7.60 5.59 0.62
N ARG A 123 -8.02 5.41 -0.63
CA ARG A 123 -9.11 4.49 -0.96
C ARG A 123 -8.78 3.05 -0.56
N LEU A 124 -7.56 2.58 -0.83
CA LEU A 124 -7.12 1.25 -0.42
C LEU A 124 -7.15 1.06 1.10
N PHE A 125 -6.81 2.09 1.86
CA PHE A 125 -6.90 2.06 3.32
C PHE A 125 -8.37 1.96 3.78
N LEU A 126 -9.26 2.76 3.21
CA LEU A 126 -10.68 2.74 3.54
C LEU A 126 -11.34 1.42 3.15
N ASP A 127 -11.08 0.91 1.94
CA ASP A 127 -11.62 -0.37 1.47
C ASP A 127 -11.16 -1.55 2.37
N ALA A 128 -9.90 -1.53 2.80
CA ALA A 128 -9.36 -2.51 3.74
C ALA A 128 -10.01 -2.39 5.12
N LEU A 129 -10.23 -1.17 5.61
CA LEU A 129 -10.84 -0.91 6.92
C LEU A 129 -12.32 -1.33 6.92
N GLU A 130 -13.06 -0.97 5.87
CA GLU A 130 -14.47 -1.33 5.70
C GLU A 130 -14.65 -2.85 5.70
N ARG A 131 -13.79 -3.57 4.98
CA ARG A 131 -13.81 -5.03 4.91
C ARG A 131 -13.65 -5.65 6.29
N ASP A 132 -12.71 -5.14 7.07
CA ASP A 132 -12.42 -5.66 8.39
C ASP A 132 -13.55 -5.37 9.38
N LEU A 133 -14.12 -4.17 9.34
CA LEU A 133 -15.27 -3.80 10.17
C LEU A 133 -16.53 -4.61 9.81
N LYS A 134 -16.74 -4.91 8.53
CA LYS A 134 -17.82 -5.82 8.09
C LYS A 134 -17.62 -7.23 8.63
N ARG A 135 -16.39 -7.77 8.59
CA ARG A 135 -16.08 -9.09 9.17
C ARG A 135 -16.35 -9.12 10.67
N GLU A 136 -15.91 -8.09 11.39
CA GLU A 136 -16.14 -7.94 12.83
C GLU A 136 -17.64 -7.90 13.17
N LYS A 137 -18.44 -7.12 12.44
CA LYS A 137 -19.92 -7.10 12.59
C LYS A 137 -20.59 -8.45 12.29
N MET A 138 -20.02 -9.24 11.38
CA MET A 138 -20.52 -10.58 11.03
C MET A 138 -20.00 -11.69 11.96
N GLY A 139 -19.19 -11.36 12.98
CA GLY A 139 -18.56 -12.36 13.86
C GLY A 139 -17.48 -13.20 13.19
N ILE A 140 -16.99 -12.77 12.02
CA ILE A 140 -15.88 -13.40 11.30
C ILE A 140 -14.58 -12.77 11.79
N GLU A 141 -13.55 -13.59 12.01
CA GLU A 141 -12.23 -13.12 12.44
C GLU A 141 -11.66 -12.05 11.47
N PRO A 142 -11.47 -10.79 11.93
CA PRO A 142 -10.91 -9.72 11.11
C PRO A 142 -9.39 -9.89 10.96
N THR A 143 -8.79 -9.14 10.04
CA THR A 143 -7.32 -9.17 9.83
C THR A 143 -6.57 -8.21 10.76
N THR A 144 -7.27 -7.22 11.31
CA THR A 144 -6.81 -6.14 12.18
C THR A 144 -7.71 -6.03 13.40
N VAL A 145 -7.16 -5.58 14.52
CA VAL A 145 -7.88 -5.48 15.80
C VAL A 145 -7.67 -4.09 16.38
N ALA A 146 -8.74 -3.41 16.77
CA ALA A 146 -8.63 -2.12 17.47
C ALA A 146 -8.04 -2.32 18.86
N ILE A 147 -6.91 -1.65 19.14
CA ILE A 147 -6.22 -1.70 20.43
C ILE A 147 -6.02 -0.31 21.05
N SER A 148 -6.11 0.76 20.27
CA SER A 148 -5.88 2.14 20.71
C SER A 148 -6.76 3.12 19.95
N GLU A 149 -6.88 4.34 20.47
CA GLU A 149 -7.53 5.44 19.75
C GLU A 149 -6.71 5.85 18.51
N PRO A 150 -7.37 6.32 17.42
CA PRO A 150 -8.82 6.55 17.26
C PRO A 150 -9.64 5.29 16.92
N ALA A 151 -9.01 4.12 16.73
CA ALA A 151 -9.71 2.92 16.29
C ALA A 151 -10.75 2.37 17.29
N LEU A 152 -10.58 2.64 18.59
CA LEU A 152 -11.52 2.19 19.63
C LEU A 152 -12.80 3.04 19.62
N SER A 153 -12.69 4.36 19.42
CA SER A 153 -13.83 5.27 19.31
C SER A 153 -14.46 5.32 17.91
N PHE A 154 -13.84 4.68 16.91
CA PHE A 154 -14.31 4.70 15.53
C PHE A 154 -15.62 3.91 15.37
N SER A 155 -16.73 4.64 15.20
CA SER A 155 -18.03 4.07 14.87
C SER A 155 -18.24 4.09 13.36
N PHE A 156 -18.20 2.92 12.72
CA PHE A 156 -18.51 2.79 11.30
C PHE A 156 -20.01 2.72 11.06
N ASP A 157 -20.56 3.79 10.50
CA ASP A 157 -21.88 3.78 9.92
C ASP A 157 -21.82 3.12 8.53
N SER A 158 -22.42 1.94 8.41
CA SER A 158 -22.48 1.16 7.18
C SER A 158 -23.47 1.70 6.14
N THR A 159 -24.20 2.77 6.46
CA THR A 159 -25.16 3.41 5.55
C THR A 159 -24.52 4.48 4.67
N GLN A 160 -23.28 4.87 4.95
CA GLN A 160 -22.52 5.86 4.19
C GLN A 160 -21.15 5.29 3.80
N SER A 161 -20.55 5.81 2.71
CA SER A 161 -19.21 5.38 2.33
C SER A 161 -18.20 5.87 3.35
N LEU A 162 -17.19 5.05 3.65
CA LEU A 162 -16.11 5.42 4.58
C LEU A 162 -15.32 6.64 4.10
N TYR A 163 -15.38 6.96 2.81
CA TYR A 163 -14.79 8.14 2.20
C TYR A 163 -15.51 9.44 2.60
N ASP A 164 -16.81 9.37 2.88
CA ASP A 164 -17.61 10.54 3.28
C ASP A 164 -17.50 10.85 4.78
N GLN A 165 -16.91 9.94 5.56
CA GLN A 165 -16.74 10.04 7.01
C GLN A 165 -15.31 10.42 7.46
N PHE A 166 -14.37 10.58 6.51
CA PHE A 166 -12.94 10.80 6.75
C PHE A 166 -12.40 12.10 6.16
#